data_AF-A0A355EN72-F1
#
_entry.id   AF-A0A355EN72-F1
#
_cell.length_a   1.000
_cell.length_b   1.000
_cell.length_c   1.000
_cell.angle_alpha   90.00
_cell.angle_beta   90.00
_cell.angle_gamma   90.00
#
_symmetry.space_group_name_H-M   'P 1'
#
loop_
_entity.id
_entity.type
_entity.pdbx_description
1 polymer ?
#
loop_
_entity_poly.entity_id
_entity_poly.type
_entity_poly.pdbx_seq_one_letter_code
_entity_poly.pdbx_strand_id
1 'polypeptide(L)'
;QMGKVCVAGCGDLDIDYAKKLIRVNGKTIKEGEYVSIDGTTGEVFAGRIKTKPSEVLQVMIDKTLKPAKSQIYQDFALLMKWADEARRLGIRTNADQPDQAAVAVSFGAEGIGLCRTEHMFFEGNRIDAVREMIIADDEAGRRKALAKLLPIQKKDFVGLFTVMKGLPVTIRTLDPPLHEFLPHTEKEMRELAKQMGIPYEKVLAKVESLHEANPMLGHRGCRLGIVFPEITEMQVRAIFEAACEVKKKGTNVKPEVMIPLVGNVNELKLQKAIVEEIAGEILKKNKVKIDYMIGTMIEIPRAAITADEIAEEAQFFSFGTNDLTQMTLGMSRDDAGKFLSDYVKKEIYAFDPFQRIDEGGVGRLMEIGVALGRGVRKNLKVGICGEHGGEPNSVEFCHRTGLDYVSCSPFRVTIAKLAAARAAIKEKQAKPAKAAKKK
;
A
#
# COMPACT_ATOMS: atom_id res chain seq x y z
N GLN A 1 3.17 8.45 4.46
CA GLN A 1 3.33 7.85 3.10
C GLN A 1 4.16 8.71 2.15
N MET A 2 3.92 10.02 2.03
CA MET A 2 4.61 10.89 1.05
C MET A 2 5.90 11.56 1.55
N GLY A 3 6.35 11.29 2.79
CA GLY A 3 7.43 12.07 3.42
C GLY A 3 7.07 13.55 3.65
N LYS A 4 5.79 13.90 3.54
CA LYS A 4 5.27 15.24 3.86
C LYS A 4 5.06 15.36 5.36
N VAL A 5 5.42 16.51 5.90
CA VAL A 5 5.17 16.87 7.30
C VAL A 5 3.65 16.94 7.52
N CYS A 6 3.17 16.30 8.57
CA CYS A 6 1.76 16.30 8.96
C CYS A 6 1.66 16.32 10.48
N VAL A 7 0.76 17.16 10.99
CA VAL A 7 0.28 17.12 12.39
C VAL A 7 -1.20 16.81 12.29
N ALA A 8 -1.62 15.68 12.85
CA ALA A 8 -3.00 15.21 12.83
C ALA A 8 -3.56 15.16 14.25
N GLY A 9 -4.89 15.26 14.39
CA GLY A 9 -5.56 15.21 15.70
C GLY A 9 -5.39 16.47 16.55
N CYS A 10 -5.13 17.63 15.93
CA CYS A 10 -5.02 18.91 16.63
C CYS A 10 -6.42 19.43 17.01
N GLY A 11 -6.98 18.92 18.10
CA GLY A 11 -8.35 19.23 18.57
C GLY A 11 -8.55 20.67 19.05
N ASP A 12 -7.46 21.40 19.32
CA ASP A 12 -7.49 22.80 19.77
C ASP A 12 -7.78 23.80 18.62
N LEU A 13 -7.77 23.35 17.36
CA LEU A 13 -8.08 24.18 16.19
C LEU A 13 -9.59 24.34 16.00
N ASP A 14 -10.07 25.57 16.05
CA ASP A 14 -11.40 25.97 15.56
C ASP A 14 -11.28 26.45 14.11
N ILE A 15 -11.86 25.70 13.17
CA ILE A 15 -11.77 25.95 11.73
C ILE A 15 -13.09 26.52 11.21
N ASP A 16 -13.07 27.77 10.76
CA ASP A 16 -14.21 28.45 10.14
C ASP A 16 -14.07 28.39 8.62
N TYR A 17 -14.67 27.37 8.00
CA TYR A 17 -14.59 27.15 6.56
C TYR A 17 -15.25 28.27 5.74
N ALA A 18 -16.30 28.91 6.25
CA ALA A 18 -17.01 29.97 5.55
C ALA A 18 -16.16 31.26 5.50
N LYS A 19 -15.49 31.60 6.59
CA LYS A 19 -14.58 32.76 6.66
C LYS A 19 -13.15 32.43 6.28
N LYS A 20 -12.86 31.15 6.00
CA LYS A 20 -11.54 30.60 5.67
C LYS A 20 -10.45 31.05 6.65
N LEU A 21 -10.68 30.80 7.93
CA LEU A 21 -9.72 31.11 8.99
C LEU A 21 -9.66 29.97 10.01
N ILE A 22 -8.57 29.93 10.76
CA ILE A 22 -8.40 29.05 11.92
C ILE A 22 -8.20 29.89 13.18
N ARG A 23 -8.77 29.43 14.29
CA ARG A 23 -8.57 30.01 15.63
C ARG A 23 -7.96 28.98 16.55
N VAL A 24 -6.93 29.38 17.29
CA VAL A 24 -6.27 28.52 18.28
C VAL A 24 -5.62 29.39 19.34
N ASN A 25 -5.84 29.08 20.63
CA ASN A 25 -5.22 29.79 21.76
C ASN A 25 -5.30 31.33 21.65
N GLY A 26 -6.46 31.86 21.25
CA GLY A 26 -6.69 33.31 21.10
C GLY A 26 -6.07 33.95 19.85
N LYS A 27 -5.37 33.20 19.00
CA LYS A 27 -4.87 33.67 17.70
C LYS A 27 -5.87 33.34 16.60
N THR A 28 -6.00 34.25 15.64
CA THR A 28 -6.76 34.03 14.39
C THR A 28 -5.78 34.10 13.23
N ILE A 29 -5.77 33.07 12.39
CA ILE A 29 -4.91 32.98 11.20
C ILE A 29 -5.83 32.84 9.98
N LYS A 30 -5.65 33.71 8.98
CA LYS A 30 -6.51 33.75 7.79
C LYS A 30 -5.91 32.98 6.62
N GLU A 31 -6.75 32.61 5.64
CA GLU A 31 -6.31 32.08 4.36
C GLU A 31 -5.21 32.97 3.74
N GLY A 32 -4.10 32.35 3.33
CA GLY A 32 -2.94 33.02 2.75
C GLY A 32 -1.85 33.42 3.76
N GLU A 33 -2.14 33.43 5.06
CA GLU A 33 -1.11 33.63 6.09
C GLU A 33 -0.26 32.37 6.29
N TYR A 34 1.01 32.56 6.63
CA TYR A 34 1.94 31.45 6.82
C TYR A 34 1.76 30.77 8.18
N VAL A 35 1.79 29.44 8.15
CA VAL A 35 1.91 28.57 9.32
C VAL A 35 3.07 27.60 9.06
N SER A 36 3.82 27.29 10.11
CA SER A 36 4.87 26.27 10.07
C SER A 36 4.53 25.14 11.03
N ILE A 37 4.86 23.91 10.68
CA ILE A 37 4.57 22.72 11.50
C ILE A 37 5.81 21.86 11.66
N ASP A 38 5.97 21.27 12.84
CA ASP A 38 6.93 20.18 13.08
C ASP A 38 6.16 18.88 13.34
N GLY A 39 6.21 17.98 12.37
CA GLY A 39 5.55 16.67 12.46
C GLY A 39 6.23 15.71 13.44
N THR A 40 7.40 16.05 13.99
CA THR A 40 8.13 15.24 14.97
C THR A 40 7.63 15.52 16.38
N THR A 41 7.52 16.81 16.74
CA THR A 41 7.06 17.25 18.06
C THR A 41 5.55 17.46 18.12
N GLY A 42 4.88 17.55 16.95
CA GLY A 42 3.47 17.90 16.84
C GLY A 42 3.20 19.39 17.00
N GLU A 43 4.24 20.23 17.04
CA GLU A 43 4.11 21.66 17.27
C GLU A 43 3.63 22.41 16.02
N VAL A 44 2.77 23.41 16.26
CA VAL A 44 2.27 24.34 15.23
C VAL A 44 2.75 25.74 15.57
N PHE A 45 3.52 26.34 14.65
CA PHE A 45 4.13 27.65 14.81
C PHE A 45 3.44 28.69 13.92
N ALA A 46 3.14 29.85 14.49
CA ALA A 46 2.65 30.99 13.71
C ALA A 46 3.76 31.56 12.83
N GLY A 47 3.44 31.88 11.57
CA GLY A 47 4.36 32.49 10.62
C GLY A 47 5.20 31.51 9.81
N ARG A 48 6.14 32.07 9.03
CA ARG A 48 7.00 31.32 8.10
C ARG A 48 8.37 31.06 8.72
N ILE A 49 8.65 29.82 9.09
CA ILE A 49 9.97 29.37 9.50
C ILE A 49 10.76 28.93 8.26
N LYS A 50 12.03 29.35 8.17
CA LYS A 50 12.90 28.97 7.06
C LYS A 50 13.34 27.52 7.23
N THR A 51 13.10 26.69 6.21
CA THR A 51 13.51 25.28 6.17
C THR A 51 14.56 25.04 5.09
N LYS A 52 15.28 23.93 5.18
CA LYS A 52 16.17 23.43 4.12
C LYS A 52 16.00 21.91 3.99
N PRO A 53 16.04 21.34 2.77
CA PRO A 53 16.13 19.90 2.62
C PRO A 53 17.41 19.36 3.27
N SER A 54 17.37 18.12 3.77
CA SER A 54 18.58 17.48 4.29
C SER A 54 19.61 17.27 3.18
N GLU A 55 20.90 17.26 3.53
CA GLU A 55 21.97 17.05 2.53
C GLU A 55 21.81 15.71 1.79
N VAL A 56 21.26 14.70 2.47
CA VAL A 56 20.92 13.39 1.87
C VAL A 56 19.91 13.55 0.73
N LEU A 57 18.86 14.35 0.93
CA LEU A 57 17.85 14.62 -0.12
C LEU A 57 18.42 15.50 -1.23
N GLN A 58 19.23 16.51 -0.87
CA GLN A 58 19.90 17.38 -1.85
C GLN A 58 20.82 16.58 -2.79
N VAL A 59 21.46 15.52 -2.28
CA VAL A 59 22.31 14.64 -3.08
C VAL A 59 21.49 13.64 -3.90
N MET A 60 20.56 12.90 -3.28
CA MET A 60 19.90 11.76 -3.95
C MET A 60 18.69 12.12 -4.79
N ILE A 61 17.91 13.12 -4.36
CA ILE A 61 16.63 13.47 -4.98
C ILE A 61 16.77 14.74 -5.80
N ASP A 62 17.14 15.86 -5.15
CA ASP A 62 17.17 17.18 -5.79
C ASP A 62 18.37 17.34 -6.73
N LYS A 63 19.43 16.56 -6.50
CA LYS A 63 20.71 16.61 -7.22
C LYS A 63 21.36 18.00 -7.22
N THR A 64 21.11 18.79 -6.17
CA THR A 64 21.64 20.14 -5.98
C THR A 64 22.99 20.15 -5.26
N LEU A 65 23.34 19.06 -4.58
CA LEU A 65 24.63 18.88 -3.89
C LEU A 65 25.36 17.64 -4.43
N LYS A 66 26.67 17.75 -4.69
CA LYS A 66 27.48 16.60 -5.14
C LYS A 66 27.79 15.69 -3.95
N PRO A 67 27.74 14.34 -4.09
CA PRO A 67 28.09 13.39 -3.03
C PRO A 67 29.37 13.70 -2.26
N ALA A 68 30.47 14.00 -2.99
CA ALA A 68 31.78 14.30 -2.40
C ALA A 68 31.83 15.60 -1.57
N LYS A 69 30.78 16.44 -1.66
CA LYS A 69 30.68 17.71 -0.92
C LYS A 69 29.80 17.62 0.34
N SER A 70 29.28 16.44 0.67
CA SER A 70 28.50 16.21 1.89
C SER A 70 29.09 15.03 2.66
N GLN A 71 29.66 15.31 3.84
CA GLN A 71 30.11 14.25 4.74
C GLN A 71 28.91 13.44 5.27
N ILE A 72 27.81 14.12 5.57
CA ILE A 72 26.56 13.50 6.06
C ILE A 72 26.06 12.45 5.06
N TYR A 73 26.08 12.77 3.76
CA TYR A 73 25.70 11.80 2.73
C TYR A 73 26.67 10.62 2.65
N GLN A 74 27.97 10.87 2.75
CA GLN A 74 28.99 9.81 2.68
C GLN A 74 28.85 8.82 3.84
N ASP A 75 28.64 9.32 5.06
CA ASP A 75 28.40 8.50 6.25
C ASP A 75 27.09 7.71 6.11
N PHE A 76 26.03 8.36 5.64
CA PHE A 76 24.74 7.72 5.34
C PHE A 76 24.90 6.59 4.31
N ALA A 77 25.60 6.83 3.20
CA ALA A 77 25.80 5.85 2.14
C ALA A 77 26.61 4.65 2.63
N LEU A 78 27.66 4.89 3.44
CA LEU A 78 28.45 3.84 4.07
C LEU A 78 27.60 2.98 5.02
N LEU A 79 26.80 3.61 5.87
CA LEU A 79 25.90 2.91 6.79
C LEU A 79 24.85 2.07 6.04
N MET A 80 24.26 2.61 4.97
CA MET A 80 23.29 1.88 4.15
C MET A 80 23.93 0.68 3.43
N LYS A 81 25.17 0.82 2.97
CA LYS A 81 25.93 -0.31 2.40
C LYS A 81 26.13 -1.42 3.44
N TRP A 82 26.58 -1.10 4.65
CA TRP A 82 26.72 -2.09 5.72
C TRP A 82 25.38 -2.73 6.11
N ALA A 83 24.30 -1.96 6.10
CA ALA A 83 22.97 -2.50 6.35
C ALA A 83 22.56 -3.52 5.27
N ASP A 84 22.82 -3.23 3.99
CA ASP A 84 22.56 -4.16 2.89
C ASP A 84 23.40 -5.45 2.99
N GLU A 85 24.67 -5.34 3.38
CA GLU A 85 25.56 -6.50 3.57
C GLU A 85 25.11 -7.39 4.75
N ALA A 86 24.47 -6.81 5.77
CA ALA A 86 24.09 -7.52 6.98
C ALA A 86 22.68 -8.15 6.92
N ARG A 87 21.71 -7.47 6.29
CA ARG A 87 20.29 -7.86 6.32
C ARG A 87 20.01 -9.14 5.53
N ARG A 88 18.98 -9.87 5.97
CA ARG A 88 18.41 -11.02 5.22
C ARG A 88 17.13 -10.62 4.47
N LEU A 89 16.26 -9.85 5.11
CA LEU A 89 14.99 -9.42 4.54
C LEU A 89 15.23 -8.56 3.30
N GLY A 90 14.48 -8.84 2.24
CA GLY A 90 14.30 -7.90 1.14
C GLY A 90 13.56 -6.65 1.61
N ILE A 91 13.91 -5.49 1.06
CA ILE A 91 13.22 -4.22 1.38
C ILE A 91 12.55 -3.70 0.12
N ARG A 92 11.22 -3.81 0.08
CA ARG A 92 10.39 -3.27 -1.00
C ARG A 92 9.73 -1.95 -0.58
N THR A 93 9.06 -1.32 -1.55
CA THR A 93 8.32 -0.09 -1.32
C THR A 93 6.81 -0.24 -1.56
N ASN A 94 6.02 0.56 -0.86
CA ASN A 94 4.62 0.82 -1.17
C ASN A 94 4.60 2.09 -2.02
N ALA A 95 4.36 1.94 -3.32
CA ALA A 95 4.39 3.05 -4.28
C ALA A 95 3.39 2.79 -5.40
N ASP A 96 2.59 3.81 -5.69
CA ASP A 96 1.46 3.70 -6.62
C ASP A 96 1.70 4.54 -7.88
N GLN A 97 2.73 5.40 -7.86
CA GLN A 97 3.09 6.31 -8.95
C GLN A 97 4.57 6.19 -9.34
N PRO A 98 4.95 6.44 -10.61
CA PRO A 98 6.32 6.30 -11.10
C PRO A 98 7.35 7.18 -10.37
N ASP A 99 6.97 8.39 -9.97
CA ASP A 99 7.82 9.32 -9.22
C ASP A 99 8.12 8.79 -7.80
N GLN A 100 7.10 8.28 -7.11
CA GLN A 100 7.25 7.63 -5.80
C GLN A 100 8.14 6.38 -5.90
N ALA A 101 7.93 5.58 -6.94
CA ALA A 101 8.73 4.39 -7.23
C ALA A 101 10.20 4.79 -7.47
N ALA A 102 10.48 5.86 -8.21
CA ALA A 102 11.83 6.32 -8.51
C ALA A 102 12.55 6.80 -7.24
N VAL A 103 11.84 7.54 -6.38
CA VAL A 103 12.35 7.94 -5.05
C VAL A 103 12.70 6.70 -4.23
N ALA A 104 11.83 5.70 -4.17
CA ALA A 104 12.10 4.49 -3.41
C ALA A 104 13.31 3.69 -3.94
N VAL A 105 13.45 3.55 -5.27
CA VAL A 105 14.63 2.91 -5.87
C VAL A 105 15.91 3.67 -5.54
N SER A 106 15.87 5.01 -5.49
CA SER A 106 17.03 5.82 -5.09
C SER A 106 17.49 5.57 -3.64
N PHE A 107 16.57 5.18 -2.76
CA PHE A 107 16.87 4.74 -1.39
C PHE A 107 17.23 3.25 -1.28
N GLY A 108 17.24 2.53 -2.41
CA GLY A 108 17.62 1.11 -2.48
C GLY A 108 16.47 0.13 -2.28
N ALA A 109 15.23 0.51 -2.60
CA ALA A 109 14.12 -0.45 -2.64
C ALA A 109 14.32 -1.50 -3.75
N GLU A 110 14.04 -2.76 -3.42
CA GLU A 110 14.29 -3.94 -4.26
C GLU A 110 13.03 -4.41 -5.01
N GLY A 111 12.09 -3.49 -5.22
CA GLY A 111 10.81 -3.72 -5.87
C GLY A 111 9.66 -3.03 -5.15
N ILE A 112 8.45 -3.17 -5.71
CA ILE A 112 7.21 -2.73 -5.10
C ILE A 112 6.55 -3.92 -4.42
N GLY A 113 6.24 -3.80 -3.13
CA GLY A 113 5.50 -4.81 -2.38
C GLY A 113 4.01 -4.51 -2.27
N LEU A 114 3.61 -3.27 -2.58
CA LEU A 114 2.20 -2.87 -2.70
C LEU A 114 2.08 -1.64 -3.61
N CYS A 115 1.44 -1.82 -4.77
CA CYS A 115 0.88 -0.78 -5.62
C CYS A 115 -0.65 -0.83 -5.51
N ARG A 116 -1.25 0.22 -4.97
CA ARG A 116 -2.69 0.40 -4.81
C ARG A 116 -3.29 0.99 -6.07
N THR A 117 -4.22 0.27 -6.68
CA THR A 117 -4.84 0.69 -7.94
C THR A 117 -5.91 1.74 -7.76
N GLU A 118 -6.55 1.78 -6.59
CA GLU A 118 -7.55 2.78 -6.22
C GLU A 118 -7.01 4.22 -6.27
N HIS A 119 -5.76 4.44 -5.87
CA HIS A 119 -5.11 5.76 -5.96
C HIS A 119 -4.91 6.23 -7.41
N MET A 120 -4.91 5.30 -8.37
CA MET A 120 -4.83 5.64 -9.79
C MET A 120 -6.18 6.13 -10.33
N PHE A 121 -7.28 6.02 -9.58
CA PHE A 121 -8.62 6.42 -10.03
C PHE A 121 -9.09 7.77 -9.50
N PHE A 122 -8.51 8.27 -8.41
CA PHE A 122 -8.97 9.52 -7.76
C PHE A 122 -8.51 10.81 -8.46
N GLU A 123 -7.56 10.76 -9.39
CA GLU A 123 -7.00 11.97 -10.00
C GLU A 123 -7.77 12.44 -11.25
N GLY A 124 -8.16 13.71 -11.27
CA GLY A 124 -8.67 14.40 -12.47
C GLY A 124 -9.89 13.73 -13.09
N ASN A 125 -9.88 13.55 -14.41
CA ASN A 125 -10.97 12.95 -15.19
C ASN A 125 -11.12 11.41 -15.04
N ARG A 126 -10.26 10.78 -14.22
CA ARG A 126 -10.28 9.33 -14.01
C ARG A 126 -11.45 8.90 -13.13
N ILE A 127 -11.79 9.74 -12.14
CA ILE A 127 -12.90 9.50 -11.21
C ILE A 127 -14.23 9.43 -11.96
N ASP A 128 -14.38 10.20 -13.04
CA ASP A 128 -15.62 10.25 -13.83
C ASP A 128 -15.92 8.91 -14.51
N ALA A 129 -14.89 8.23 -15.04
CA ALA A 129 -15.06 6.92 -15.65
C ALA A 129 -15.37 5.83 -14.61
N VAL A 130 -14.85 5.94 -13.39
CA VAL A 130 -15.25 5.05 -12.27
C VAL A 130 -16.70 5.31 -11.86
N ARG A 131 -17.11 6.57 -11.73
CA ARG A 131 -18.50 6.93 -11.42
C ARG A 131 -19.47 6.45 -12.49
N GLU A 132 -19.09 6.55 -13.77
CA GLU A 132 -19.86 5.99 -14.89
C GLU A 132 -20.03 4.47 -14.78
N MET A 133 -18.96 3.76 -14.41
CA MET A 133 -19.02 2.32 -14.16
C MET A 133 -19.97 2.01 -12.99
N ILE A 134 -19.90 2.74 -11.89
CA ILE A 134 -20.73 2.48 -10.69
C ILE A 134 -22.23 2.69 -10.98
N ILE A 135 -22.54 3.72 -11.77
CA ILE A 135 -23.93 4.09 -12.08
C ILE A 135 -24.55 3.24 -13.19
N ALA A 136 -23.74 2.55 -14.00
CA ALA A 136 -24.24 1.67 -15.06
C ALA A 136 -25.22 0.60 -14.53
N ASP A 137 -26.27 0.34 -15.32
CA ASP A 137 -27.35 -0.58 -14.94
C ASP A 137 -26.99 -2.06 -15.20
N ASP A 138 -26.08 -2.32 -16.13
CA ASP A 138 -25.71 -3.65 -16.59
C ASP A 138 -24.20 -3.79 -16.83
N GLU A 139 -23.77 -5.02 -17.11
CA GLU A 139 -22.37 -5.34 -17.42
C GLU A 139 -21.87 -4.62 -18.68
N ALA A 140 -22.71 -4.47 -19.71
CA ALA A 140 -22.33 -3.81 -20.94
C ALA A 140 -21.95 -2.33 -20.72
N GLY A 141 -22.73 -1.61 -19.91
CA GLY A 141 -22.44 -0.25 -19.47
C GLY A 141 -21.16 -0.18 -18.63
N ARG A 142 -20.97 -1.11 -17.70
CA ARG A 142 -19.74 -1.19 -16.88
C ARG A 142 -18.50 -1.41 -17.75
N ARG A 143 -18.54 -2.35 -18.69
CA ARG A 143 -17.44 -2.62 -19.63
C ARG A 143 -17.11 -1.41 -20.50
N LYS A 144 -18.12 -0.65 -20.94
CA LYS A 144 -17.92 0.60 -21.70
C LYS A 144 -17.18 1.67 -20.87
N ALA A 145 -17.53 1.82 -19.60
CA ALA A 145 -16.85 2.74 -18.69
C ALA A 145 -15.42 2.27 -18.37
N LEU A 146 -15.24 0.98 -18.07
CA LEU A 146 -13.95 0.33 -17.83
C LEU A 146 -12.99 0.45 -19.02
N ALA A 147 -13.49 0.42 -20.26
CA ALA A 147 -12.68 0.62 -21.45
C ALA A 147 -12.02 2.02 -21.51
N LYS A 148 -12.61 3.04 -20.85
CA LYS A 148 -12.02 4.38 -20.73
C LYS A 148 -10.87 4.39 -19.70
N LEU A 149 -10.96 3.56 -18.66
CA LEU A 149 -9.94 3.43 -17.60
C LEU A 149 -8.72 2.64 -18.07
N LEU A 150 -8.92 1.63 -18.92
CA LEU A 150 -7.85 0.76 -19.42
C LEU A 150 -6.60 1.49 -19.92
N PRO A 151 -6.67 2.43 -20.88
CA PRO A 151 -5.48 3.11 -21.40
C PRO A 151 -4.78 3.98 -20.35
N ILE A 152 -5.54 4.52 -19.39
CA ILE A 152 -5.02 5.35 -18.31
C ILE A 152 -4.22 4.49 -17.33
N GLN A 153 -4.82 3.41 -16.83
CA GLN A 153 -4.17 2.51 -15.89
C GLN A 153 -2.96 1.81 -16.52
N LYS A 154 -3.08 1.41 -17.80
CA LYS A 154 -1.95 0.87 -18.57
C LYS A 154 -0.76 1.85 -18.59
N LYS A 155 -1.01 3.15 -18.82
CA LYS A 155 0.05 4.17 -18.85
C LYS A 155 0.78 4.26 -17.51
N ASP A 156 0.06 4.22 -16.40
CA ASP A 156 0.68 4.27 -15.06
C ASP A 156 1.56 3.03 -14.83
N PHE A 157 1.06 1.84 -15.17
CA PHE A 157 1.84 0.60 -15.07
C PHE A 157 3.07 0.59 -15.99
N VAL A 158 2.99 1.14 -17.21
CA VAL A 158 4.17 1.32 -18.07
C VAL A 158 5.22 2.17 -17.35
N GLY A 159 4.81 3.26 -16.69
CA GLY A 159 5.70 4.09 -15.89
C GLY A 159 6.34 3.31 -14.74
N LEU A 160 5.54 2.60 -13.95
CA LEU A 160 6.03 1.81 -12.81
C LEU A 160 7.02 0.71 -13.23
N PHE A 161 6.68 -0.09 -14.25
CA PHE A 161 7.57 -1.13 -14.75
C PHE A 161 8.86 -0.56 -15.34
N THR A 162 8.79 0.59 -16.02
CA THR A 162 9.97 1.26 -16.59
C THR A 162 10.93 1.73 -15.49
N VAL A 163 10.39 2.30 -14.40
CA VAL A 163 11.19 2.74 -13.25
C VAL A 163 11.82 1.56 -12.50
N MET A 164 11.06 0.45 -12.37
CA MET A 164 11.49 -0.72 -11.61
C MET A 164 12.52 -1.59 -12.35
N LYS A 165 12.70 -1.45 -13.67
CA LYS A 165 13.81 -2.03 -14.44
C LYS A 165 14.10 -3.51 -14.13
N GLY A 166 13.06 -4.35 -14.12
CA GLY A 166 13.17 -5.79 -13.83
C GLY A 166 13.11 -6.17 -12.37
N LEU A 167 13.01 -5.20 -11.45
CA LEU A 167 12.58 -5.44 -10.09
C LEU A 167 11.09 -5.83 -10.07
N PRO A 168 10.69 -6.68 -9.12
CA PRO A 168 9.32 -7.15 -8.98
C PRO A 168 8.36 -6.04 -8.57
N VAL A 169 7.14 -6.08 -9.11
CA VAL A 169 6.09 -5.08 -8.86
C VAL A 169 4.80 -5.79 -8.47
N THR A 170 4.48 -5.75 -7.17
CA THR A 170 3.23 -6.28 -6.63
C THR A 170 2.10 -5.26 -6.77
N ILE A 171 1.07 -5.62 -7.54
CA ILE A 171 -0.08 -4.77 -7.86
C ILE A 171 -1.31 -5.39 -7.21
N ARG A 172 -1.96 -4.63 -6.32
CA ARG A 172 -3.21 -5.03 -5.68
C ARG A 172 -4.38 -4.63 -6.57
N THR A 173 -5.27 -5.57 -6.86
CA THR A 173 -6.54 -5.25 -7.54
C THR A 173 -7.39 -4.32 -6.68
N LEU A 174 -8.46 -3.76 -7.26
CA LEU A 174 -9.30 -2.76 -6.62
C LEU A 174 -9.79 -3.26 -5.25
N ASP A 175 -9.60 -2.44 -4.24
CA ASP A 175 -9.86 -2.79 -2.85
C ASP A 175 -11.02 -2.01 -2.19
N PRO A 176 -11.17 -0.68 -2.33
CA PRO A 176 -12.21 0.05 -1.61
C PRO A 176 -13.63 -0.27 -2.12
N PRO A 177 -14.65 -0.12 -1.26
CA PRO A 177 -16.05 -0.21 -1.67
C PRO A 177 -16.41 0.93 -2.64
N LEU A 178 -17.41 0.67 -3.49
CA LEU A 178 -17.75 1.59 -4.58
C LEU A 178 -18.27 2.96 -4.11
N HIS A 179 -18.85 3.04 -2.90
CA HIS A 179 -19.37 4.32 -2.38
C HIS A 179 -18.27 5.34 -2.10
N GLU A 180 -17.01 4.94 -1.91
CA GLU A 180 -15.88 5.87 -1.73
C GLU A 180 -15.60 6.72 -2.99
N PHE A 181 -16.06 6.27 -4.17
CA PHE A 181 -15.90 7.01 -5.43
C PHE A 181 -17.09 7.92 -5.75
N LEU A 182 -18.20 7.79 -5.01
CA LEU A 182 -19.41 8.56 -5.21
C LEU A 182 -19.40 9.85 -4.36
N PRO A 183 -20.03 10.93 -4.85
CA PRO A 183 -20.18 12.17 -4.08
C PRO A 183 -21.05 11.98 -2.84
N HIS A 184 -20.77 12.76 -1.80
CA HIS A 184 -21.48 12.67 -0.51
C HIS A 184 -22.47 13.82 -0.28
N THR A 185 -22.32 14.94 -1.00
CA THR A 185 -23.22 16.08 -0.87
C THR A 185 -24.25 16.13 -2.00
N GLU A 186 -25.45 16.62 -1.70
CA GLU A 186 -26.51 16.81 -2.71
C GLU A 186 -26.02 17.64 -3.90
N LYS A 187 -25.26 18.71 -3.64
CA LYS A 187 -24.70 19.57 -4.68
C LYS A 187 -23.82 18.79 -5.65
N GLU A 188 -22.87 18.01 -5.14
CA GLU A 188 -21.97 17.21 -5.96
C GLU A 188 -22.71 16.08 -6.69
N MET A 189 -23.72 15.48 -6.06
CA MET A 189 -24.59 14.49 -6.72
C MET A 189 -25.36 15.10 -7.90
N ARG A 190 -25.89 16.33 -7.76
CA ARG A 190 -26.55 17.05 -8.86
C ARG A 190 -25.58 17.42 -9.97
N GLU A 191 -24.35 17.80 -9.64
CA GLU A 191 -23.29 18.04 -10.62
C GLU A 191 -22.95 16.78 -11.40
N LEU A 192 -22.79 15.64 -10.71
CA LEU A 192 -22.55 14.34 -11.35
C LEU A 192 -23.70 13.93 -12.28
N ALA A 193 -24.95 14.07 -11.82
CA ALA A 193 -26.14 13.79 -12.62
C ALA A 193 -26.16 14.61 -13.93
N LYS A 194 -25.84 15.91 -13.83
CA LYS A 194 -25.74 16.80 -14.99
C LYS A 194 -24.60 16.41 -15.93
N GLN A 195 -23.42 16.07 -15.40
CA GLN A 195 -22.27 15.64 -16.20
C GLN A 195 -22.55 14.35 -16.98
N MET A 196 -23.29 13.43 -16.37
CA MET A 196 -23.63 12.13 -16.97
C MET A 196 -24.90 12.15 -17.81
N GLY A 197 -25.66 13.25 -17.79
CA GLY A 197 -26.94 13.36 -18.52
C GLY A 197 -28.04 12.44 -17.99
N ILE A 198 -28.06 12.19 -16.67
CA ILE A 198 -29.04 11.32 -16.01
C ILE A 198 -29.82 12.07 -14.92
N PRO A 199 -31.01 11.59 -14.52
CA PRO A 199 -31.76 12.18 -13.41
C PRO A 199 -30.99 12.14 -12.08
N TYR A 200 -31.14 13.18 -11.26
CA TYR A 200 -30.55 13.25 -9.92
C TYR A 200 -31.00 12.07 -9.05
N GLU A 201 -32.26 11.67 -9.17
CA GLU A 201 -32.89 10.58 -8.43
C GLU A 201 -32.18 9.25 -8.70
N LYS A 202 -31.65 9.05 -9.91
CA LYS A 202 -30.87 7.85 -10.26
C LYS A 202 -29.54 7.83 -9.52
N VAL A 203 -28.86 8.97 -9.42
CA VAL A 203 -27.61 9.11 -8.67
C VAL A 203 -27.86 8.88 -7.18
N LEU A 204 -28.88 9.54 -6.62
CA LEU A 204 -29.26 9.41 -5.22
C LEU A 204 -29.58 7.95 -4.85
N ALA A 205 -30.44 7.29 -5.63
CA ALA A 205 -30.78 5.89 -5.40
C ALA A 205 -29.55 4.97 -5.46
N LYS A 206 -28.59 5.25 -6.36
CA LYS A 206 -27.33 4.49 -6.43
C LYS A 206 -26.46 4.72 -5.19
N VAL A 207 -26.30 5.97 -4.75
CA VAL A 207 -25.55 6.33 -3.54
C VAL A 207 -26.15 5.64 -2.31
N GLU A 208 -27.47 5.71 -2.13
CA GLU A 208 -28.18 5.05 -1.03
C GLU A 208 -28.05 3.53 -1.09
N SER A 209 -28.14 2.92 -2.28
CA SER A 209 -28.01 1.46 -2.45
C SER A 209 -26.61 0.92 -2.13
N LEU A 210 -25.58 1.76 -2.24
CA LEU A 210 -24.18 1.40 -1.96
C LEU A 210 -23.74 1.84 -0.57
N HIS A 211 -24.62 2.49 0.20
CA HIS A 211 -24.34 2.85 1.57
C HIS A 211 -24.23 1.61 2.44
N GLU A 212 -23.16 1.54 3.23
CA GLU A 212 -22.90 0.44 4.15
C GLU A 212 -22.67 0.98 5.55
N ALA A 213 -23.22 0.30 6.55
CA ALA A 213 -23.02 0.69 7.95
C ALA A 213 -21.55 0.55 8.41
N ASN A 214 -20.83 -0.44 7.86
CA ASN A 214 -19.43 -0.71 8.18
C ASN A 214 -18.62 -0.97 6.89
N PRO A 215 -18.25 0.09 6.14
CA PRO A 215 -17.54 -0.02 4.85
C PRO A 215 -16.27 -0.89 4.85
N MET A 216 -15.54 -0.87 5.97
CA MET A 216 -14.32 -1.67 6.15
C MET A 216 -14.58 -3.18 5.99
N LEU A 217 -15.76 -3.67 6.40
CA LEU A 217 -16.15 -5.08 6.31
C LEU A 217 -17.11 -5.38 5.15
N GLY A 218 -17.37 -4.41 4.27
CA GLY A 218 -18.43 -4.43 3.28
C GLY A 218 -18.10 -5.10 1.95
N HIS A 219 -18.81 -4.68 0.91
CA HIS A 219 -18.72 -5.16 -0.47
C HIS A 219 -17.53 -4.53 -1.21
N ARG A 220 -16.35 -5.07 -0.92
CA ARG A 220 -15.05 -4.54 -1.37
C ARG A 220 -14.06 -5.66 -1.69
N GLY A 221 -12.87 -5.31 -2.16
CA GLY A 221 -11.78 -6.26 -2.44
C GLY A 221 -12.19 -7.41 -3.37
N CYS A 222 -11.78 -8.66 -3.06
CA CYS A 222 -12.11 -9.82 -3.89
C CYS A 222 -13.61 -10.05 -4.06
N ARG A 223 -14.45 -9.65 -3.09
CA ARG A 223 -15.91 -9.82 -3.15
C ARG A 223 -16.48 -9.02 -4.31
N LEU A 224 -16.02 -7.79 -4.46
CA LEU A 224 -16.39 -6.91 -5.56
C LEU A 224 -15.93 -7.49 -6.91
N GLY A 225 -14.69 -7.98 -6.99
CA GLY A 225 -14.16 -8.61 -8.19
C GLY A 225 -14.82 -9.95 -8.54
N ILE A 226 -15.47 -10.63 -7.58
CA ILE A 226 -16.24 -11.86 -7.84
C ILE A 226 -17.62 -11.52 -8.40
N VAL A 227 -18.27 -10.50 -7.86
CA VAL A 227 -19.61 -10.07 -8.32
C VAL A 227 -19.53 -9.33 -9.66
N PHE A 228 -18.47 -8.54 -9.87
CA PHE A 228 -18.22 -7.76 -11.09
C PHE A 228 -16.84 -8.13 -11.68
N PRO A 229 -16.70 -9.33 -12.26
CA PRO A 229 -15.43 -9.85 -12.78
C PRO A 229 -14.77 -8.95 -13.82
N GLU A 230 -15.56 -8.19 -14.59
CA GLU A 230 -15.08 -7.25 -15.58
C GLU A 230 -14.14 -6.17 -15.00
N ILE A 231 -14.26 -5.85 -13.70
CA ILE A 231 -13.35 -4.93 -13.01
C ILE A 231 -11.95 -5.55 -12.92
N THR A 232 -11.86 -6.78 -12.42
CA THR A 232 -10.59 -7.52 -12.32
C THR A 232 -10.01 -7.78 -13.71
N GLU A 233 -10.83 -8.20 -14.68
CA GLU A 233 -10.40 -8.40 -16.07
C GLU A 233 -9.74 -7.16 -16.67
N MET A 234 -10.34 -5.98 -16.49
CA MET A 234 -9.79 -4.72 -17.00
C MET A 234 -8.44 -4.41 -16.36
N GLN A 235 -8.33 -4.57 -15.03
CA GLN A 235 -7.08 -4.30 -14.32
C GLN A 235 -5.96 -5.26 -14.74
N VAL A 236 -6.26 -6.55 -14.84
CA VAL A 236 -5.31 -7.56 -15.34
C VAL A 236 -4.89 -7.22 -16.77
N ARG A 237 -5.83 -6.82 -17.62
CA ARG A 237 -5.53 -6.39 -18.98
C ARG A 237 -4.56 -5.22 -19.02
N ALA A 238 -4.80 -4.18 -18.21
CA ALA A 238 -3.90 -3.03 -18.09
C ALA A 238 -2.49 -3.45 -17.65
N ILE A 239 -2.38 -4.32 -16.63
CA ILE A 239 -1.10 -4.81 -16.09
C ILE A 239 -0.30 -5.52 -17.18
N PHE A 240 -0.89 -6.51 -17.85
CA PHE A 240 -0.16 -7.35 -18.81
C PHE A 240 0.08 -6.66 -20.15
N GLU A 241 -0.79 -5.76 -20.60
CA GLU A 241 -0.51 -4.93 -21.77
C GLU A 241 0.66 -3.97 -21.51
N ALA A 242 0.71 -3.34 -20.33
CA ALA A 242 1.82 -2.51 -19.92
C ALA A 242 3.14 -3.31 -19.80
N ALA A 243 3.08 -4.48 -19.18
CA ALA A 243 4.22 -5.38 -19.04
C ALA A 243 4.77 -5.81 -20.42
N CYS A 244 3.89 -6.19 -21.35
CA CYS A 244 4.27 -6.51 -22.74
C CYS A 244 4.93 -5.33 -23.45
N GLU A 245 4.39 -4.12 -23.29
CA GLU A 245 4.94 -2.92 -23.90
C GLU A 245 6.36 -2.62 -23.40
N VAL A 246 6.57 -2.64 -22.09
CA VAL A 246 7.90 -2.41 -21.49
C VAL A 246 8.88 -3.51 -21.85
N LYS A 247 8.43 -4.77 -21.89
CA LYS A 247 9.24 -5.91 -22.32
C LYS A 247 9.72 -5.80 -23.77
N LYS A 248 8.84 -5.37 -24.69
CA LYS A 248 9.19 -5.12 -26.10
C LYS A 248 10.20 -3.98 -26.28
N LYS A 249 10.27 -3.04 -25.33
CA LYS A 249 11.30 -1.98 -25.26
C LYS A 249 12.64 -2.48 -24.69
N GLY A 250 12.78 -3.77 -24.38
CA GLY A 250 14.03 -4.40 -23.94
C GLY A 250 14.20 -4.48 -22.41
N THR A 251 13.23 -4.01 -21.62
CA THR A 251 13.31 -4.04 -20.16
C THR A 251 12.59 -5.26 -19.60
N ASN A 252 13.26 -6.06 -18.78
CA ASN A 252 12.60 -7.16 -18.08
C ASN A 252 11.52 -6.63 -17.12
N VAL A 253 10.45 -7.39 -16.94
CA VAL A 253 9.34 -7.06 -16.03
C VAL A 253 8.97 -8.32 -15.24
N LYS A 254 8.56 -8.12 -13.99
CA LYS A 254 8.17 -9.18 -13.05
C LYS A 254 6.88 -8.77 -12.32
N PRO A 255 5.72 -8.78 -13.00
CA PRO A 255 4.46 -8.43 -12.37
C PRO A 255 4.06 -9.51 -11.34
N GLU A 256 3.58 -9.06 -10.20
CA GLU A 256 2.95 -9.90 -9.18
C GLU A 256 1.52 -9.37 -8.96
N VAL A 257 0.48 -10.15 -9.28
CA VAL A 257 -0.92 -9.75 -9.11
C VAL A 257 -1.40 -10.23 -7.74
N MET A 258 -1.91 -9.32 -6.93
CA MET A 258 -2.33 -9.58 -5.56
C MET A 258 -3.83 -9.34 -5.39
N ILE A 259 -4.54 -10.38 -4.94
CA ILE A 259 -5.98 -10.32 -4.64
C ILE A 259 -6.19 -9.93 -3.16
N PRO A 260 -6.86 -8.80 -2.86
CA PRO A 260 -7.12 -8.33 -1.50
C PRO A 260 -8.32 -9.03 -0.84
N LEU A 261 -8.40 -8.92 0.49
CA LEU A 261 -9.54 -9.32 1.33
C LEU A 261 -10.01 -10.78 1.24
N VAL A 262 -9.15 -11.67 0.72
CA VAL A 262 -9.44 -13.11 0.65
C VAL A 262 -9.58 -13.67 2.07
N GLY A 263 -10.68 -14.37 2.32
CA GLY A 263 -10.91 -15.13 3.55
C GLY A 263 -11.07 -16.63 3.32
N ASN A 264 -11.41 -17.05 2.11
CA ASN A 264 -11.61 -18.44 1.69
C ASN A 264 -10.85 -18.74 0.39
N VAL A 265 -10.26 -19.94 0.29
CA VAL A 265 -9.50 -20.36 -0.90
C VAL A 265 -10.31 -20.26 -2.20
N ASN A 266 -11.62 -20.51 -2.16
CA ASN A 266 -12.47 -20.43 -3.35
C ASN A 266 -12.62 -18.99 -3.88
N GLU A 267 -12.56 -17.98 -3.02
CA GLU A 267 -12.54 -16.58 -3.46
C GLU A 267 -11.27 -16.30 -4.27
N LEU A 268 -10.13 -16.81 -3.80
CA LEU A 268 -8.86 -16.70 -4.53
C LEU A 268 -8.87 -17.50 -5.85
N LYS A 269 -9.42 -18.73 -5.86
CA LYS A 269 -9.53 -19.56 -7.08
C LYS A 269 -10.26 -18.83 -8.19
N LEU A 270 -11.41 -18.22 -7.88
CA LEU A 270 -12.21 -17.48 -8.86
C LEU A 270 -11.45 -16.29 -9.44
N GLN A 271 -10.80 -15.48 -8.59
CA GLN A 271 -10.02 -14.34 -9.07
C GLN A 271 -8.76 -14.76 -9.83
N LYS A 272 -8.07 -15.80 -9.36
CA LYS A 272 -6.87 -16.36 -10.02
C LYS A 272 -7.20 -16.83 -11.43
N ALA A 273 -8.33 -17.51 -11.64
CA ALA A 273 -8.76 -17.97 -12.96
C ALA A 273 -8.88 -16.81 -13.95
N ILE A 274 -9.51 -15.70 -13.54
CA ILE A 274 -9.60 -14.47 -14.35
C ILE A 274 -8.20 -13.94 -14.70
N VAL A 275 -7.29 -13.90 -13.73
CA VAL A 275 -5.92 -13.42 -13.96
C VAL A 275 -5.19 -14.31 -14.97
N GLU A 276 -5.25 -15.63 -14.82
CA GLU A 276 -4.58 -16.60 -15.69
C GLU A 276 -5.12 -16.55 -17.13
N GLU A 277 -6.45 -16.48 -17.29
CA GLU A 277 -7.11 -16.37 -18.58
C GLU A 277 -6.65 -15.11 -19.34
N ILE A 278 -6.85 -13.94 -18.75
CA ILE A 278 -6.56 -12.65 -19.39
C ILE A 278 -5.05 -12.46 -19.61
N ALA A 279 -4.22 -12.88 -18.65
CA ALA A 279 -2.76 -12.87 -18.84
C ALA A 279 -2.35 -13.77 -20.02
N GLY A 280 -2.88 -15.00 -20.07
CA GLY A 280 -2.61 -15.96 -21.14
C GLY A 280 -2.98 -15.43 -22.52
N GLU A 281 -4.17 -14.82 -22.64
CA GLU A 281 -4.63 -14.16 -23.88
C GLU A 281 -3.65 -13.08 -24.34
N ILE A 282 -3.27 -12.16 -23.45
CA ILE A 282 -2.45 -10.99 -23.78
C ILE A 282 -1.04 -11.40 -24.14
N LEU A 283 -0.44 -12.31 -23.37
CA LEU A 283 0.91 -12.82 -23.61
C LEU A 283 0.98 -13.57 -24.94
N LYS A 284 -0.01 -14.42 -25.24
CA LYS A 284 -0.12 -15.14 -26.52
C LYS A 284 -0.31 -14.18 -27.69
N LYS A 285 -1.24 -13.23 -27.58
CA LYS A 285 -1.51 -12.21 -28.62
C LYS A 285 -0.28 -11.36 -28.91
N ASN A 286 0.48 -11.00 -27.87
CA ASN A 286 1.67 -10.17 -28.01
C ASN A 286 2.93 -10.95 -28.39
N LYS A 287 2.90 -12.29 -28.34
CA LYS A 287 4.05 -13.19 -28.54
C LYS A 287 5.21 -12.86 -27.60
N VAL A 288 4.91 -12.56 -26.33
CA VAL A 288 5.90 -12.23 -25.30
C VAL A 288 5.79 -13.24 -24.16
N LYS A 289 6.95 -13.69 -23.66
CA LYS A 289 7.02 -14.46 -22.41
C LYS A 289 7.40 -13.53 -21.25
N ILE A 290 6.57 -13.51 -20.22
CA ILE A 290 6.77 -12.77 -18.98
C ILE A 290 6.48 -13.73 -17.84
N ASP A 291 7.43 -13.87 -16.92
CA ASP A 291 7.21 -14.60 -15.68
C ASP A 291 6.44 -13.67 -14.72
N TYR A 292 5.34 -14.17 -14.18
CA TYR A 292 4.50 -13.44 -13.23
C TYR A 292 4.09 -14.35 -12.08
N MET A 293 3.63 -13.74 -10.99
CA MET A 293 3.05 -14.47 -9.86
C MET A 293 1.64 -13.99 -9.56
N ILE A 294 0.79 -14.90 -9.10
CA ILE A 294 -0.51 -14.60 -8.51
C ILE A 294 -0.44 -14.96 -7.03
N GLY A 295 -0.85 -14.04 -6.17
CA GLY A 295 -0.86 -14.23 -4.73
C GLY A 295 -2.00 -13.46 -4.10
N THR A 296 -1.98 -13.40 -2.78
CA THR A 296 -3.06 -12.78 -2.03
C THR A 296 -2.55 -12.01 -0.83
N MET A 297 -3.36 -11.06 -0.39
CA MET A 297 -3.17 -10.39 0.88
C MET A 297 -3.71 -11.27 2.01
N ILE A 298 -2.91 -11.52 3.03
CA ILE A 298 -3.35 -12.15 4.28
C ILE A 298 -3.69 -11.04 5.25
N GLU A 299 -4.95 -10.64 5.23
CA GLU A 299 -5.48 -9.50 6.01
C GLU A 299 -6.81 -9.81 6.72
N ILE A 300 -7.39 -10.98 6.45
CA ILE A 300 -8.53 -11.53 7.18
C ILE A 300 -8.01 -12.59 8.16
N PRO A 301 -8.40 -12.58 9.45
CA PRO A 301 -7.97 -13.61 10.40
C PRO A 301 -8.24 -15.04 9.92
N ARG A 302 -9.38 -15.27 9.24
CA ARG A 302 -9.70 -16.56 8.61
C ARG A 302 -8.62 -17.03 7.63
N ALA A 303 -8.11 -16.13 6.80
CA ALA A 303 -7.07 -16.48 5.83
C ALA A 303 -5.75 -16.88 6.48
N ALA A 304 -5.41 -16.30 7.64
CA ALA A 304 -4.22 -16.68 8.39
C ALA A 304 -4.35 -18.09 8.98
N ILE A 305 -5.52 -18.45 9.52
CA ILE A 305 -5.74 -19.76 10.15
C ILE A 305 -6.03 -20.91 9.17
N THR A 306 -6.40 -20.60 7.92
CA THR A 306 -6.56 -21.58 6.81
C THR A 306 -5.53 -21.33 5.70
N ALA A 307 -4.34 -20.85 6.07
CA ALA A 307 -3.33 -20.41 5.11
C ALA A 307 -2.70 -21.57 4.31
N ASP A 308 -2.81 -22.80 4.80
CA ASP A 308 -2.47 -24.02 4.09
C ASP A 308 -3.33 -24.20 2.84
N GLU A 309 -4.66 -24.10 2.97
CA GLU A 309 -5.59 -24.17 1.83
C GLU A 309 -5.30 -23.05 0.81
N ILE A 310 -5.09 -21.83 1.30
CA ILE A 310 -4.83 -20.67 0.42
C ILE A 310 -3.49 -20.83 -0.34
N ALA A 311 -2.47 -21.43 0.29
CA ALA A 311 -1.15 -21.62 -0.32
C ALA A 311 -1.11 -22.64 -1.45
N GLU A 312 -2.12 -23.52 -1.57
CA GLU A 312 -2.31 -24.36 -2.76
C GLU A 312 -2.41 -23.49 -4.02
N GLU A 313 -3.11 -22.37 -3.90
CA GLU A 313 -3.41 -21.48 -5.03
C GLU A 313 -2.46 -20.29 -5.15
N ALA A 314 -2.08 -19.70 -4.01
CA ALA A 314 -1.22 -18.51 -3.96
C ALA A 314 0.26 -18.86 -4.11
N GLN A 315 0.98 -18.11 -4.95
CA GLN A 315 2.44 -18.20 -5.09
C GLN A 315 3.18 -17.29 -4.10
N PHE A 316 2.49 -16.28 -3.55
CA PHE A 316 3.01 -15.42 -2.49
C PHE A 316 1.90 -14.93 -1.55
N PHE A 317 2.28 -14.62 -0.32
CA PHE A 317 1.46 -13.89 0.66
C PHE A 317 2.04 -12.50 0.91
N SER A 318 1.17 -11.52 1.06
CA SER A 318 1.52 -10.23 1.65
C SER A 318 0.62 -9.98 2.85
N PHE A 319 1.18 -9.82 4.04
CA PHE A 319 0.37 -9.48 5.20
C PHE A 319 -0.10 -8.03 5.13
N GLY A 320 -1.41 -7.84 5.02
CA GLY A 320 -2.09 -6.54 5.13
C GLY A 320 -2.36 -6.25 6.60
N THR A 321 -1.29 -5.94 7.34
CA THR A 321 -1.38 -5.88 8.81
C THR A 321 -2.24 -4.75 9.34
N ASN A 322 -2.54 -3.72 8.55
CA ASN A 322 -3.48 -2.69 8.97
C ASN A 322 -4.88 -3.31 9.18
N ASP A 323 -5.42 -3.97 8.16
CA ASP A 323 -6.73 -4.63 8.23
C ASP A 323 -6.71 -5.86 9.14
N LEU A 324 -5.61 -6.61 9.14
CA LEU A 324 -5.46 -7.74 10.07
C LEU A 324 -5.51 -7.27 11.53
N THR A 325 -4.85 -6.16 11.88
CA THR A 325 -4.94 -5.56 13.22
C THR A 325 -6.37 -5.13 13.52
N GLN A 326 -7.04 -4.43 12.61
CA GLN A 326 -8.41 -3.98 12.83
C GLN A 326 -9.35 -5.16 13.13
N MET A 327 -9.29 -6.23 12.34
CA MET A 327 -10.17 -7.39 12.50
C MET A 327 -9.79 -8.26 13.70
N THR A 328 -8.51 -8.37 14.03
CA THR A 328 -8.05 -9.16 15.19
C THR A 328 -8.42 -8.48 16.51
N LEU A 329 -8.29 -7.16 16.57
CA LEU A 329 -8.56 -6.39 17.78
C LEU A 329 -10.02 -5.92 17.88
N GLY A 330 -10.80 -6.03 16.80
CA GLY A 330 -12.15 -5.47 16.73
C GLY A 330 -12.16 -3.95 16.80
N MET A 331 -11.15 -3.30 16.21
CA MET A 331 -10.96 -1.85 16.28
C MET A 331 -10.97 -1.24 14.88
N SER A 332 -11.95 -0.38 14.61
CA SER A 332 -11.91 0.53 13.45
C SER A 332 -10.77 1.52 13.65
N ARG A 333 -9.84 1.58 12.69
CA ARG A 333 -8.68 2.49 12.74
C ARG A 333 -9.14 3.95 12.78
N ASP A 334 -10.19 4.27 12.02
CA ASP A 334 -10.70 5.64 11.90
C ASP A 334 -11.39 6.11 13.20
N ASP A 335 -11.88 5.18 14.01
CA ASP A 335 -12.53 5.48 15.30
C ASP A 335 -11.63 5.29 16.51
N ALA A 336 -10.57 4.47 16.40
CA ALA A 336 -9.70 4.10 17.52
C ALA A 336 -9.04 5.31 18.18
N GLY A 337 -8.79 6.39 17.43
CA GLY A 337 -8.23 7.64 17.96
C GLY A 337 -9.01 8.23 19.14
N LYS A 338 -10.31 7.91 19.28
CA LYS A 338 -11.18 8.37 20.38
C LYS A 338 -10.82 7.79 21.75
N PHE A 339 -10.19 6.60 21.80
CA PHE A 339 -9.92 5.89 23.06
C PHE A 339 -8.51 5.28 23.17
N LEU A 340 -7.82 5.08 22.05
CA LEU A 340 -6.57 4.32 22.02
C LEU A 340 -5.44 5.00 22.80
N SER A 341 -5.41 6.34 22.81
CA SER A 341 -4.45 7.10 23.62
C SER A 341 -4.61 6.82 25.11
N ASP A 342 -5.84 6.67 25.60
CA ASP A 342 -6.11 6.33 27.00
C ASP A 342 -5.81 4.87 27.31
N TYR A 343 -5.97 3.96 26.34
CA TYR A 343 -5.55 2.56 26.49
C TYR A 343 -4.04 2.44 26.68
N VAL A 344 -3.26 3.23 25.94
CA VAL A 344 -1.80 3.27 26.09
C VAL A 344 -1.40 3.89 27.43
N LYS A 345 -2.02 5.01 27.84
CA LYS A 345 -1.76 5.64 29.16
C LYS A 345 -2.10 4.72 30.34
N LYS A 346 -3.11 3.87 30.18
CA LYS A 346 -3.52 2.86 31.18
C LYS A 346 -2.73 1.55 31.07
N GLU A 347 -1.74 1.49 30.20
CA GLU A 347 -0.88 0.32 29.98
C GLU A 347 -1.66 -0.95 29.56
N ILE A 348 -2.87 -0.80 28.99
CA ILE A 348 -3.62 -1.91 28.37
C ILE A 348 -2.85 -2.42 27.15
N TYR A 349 -2.34 -1.48 26.35
CA TYR A 349 -1.33 -1.75 25.32
C TYR A 349 -0.08 -0.93 25.63
N ALA A 350 1.09 -1.53 25.43
CA ALA A 350 2.37 -0.83 25.59
C ALA A 350 2.60 0.26 24.53
N PHE A 351 1.89 0.19 23.40
CA PHE A 351 2.00 1.10 22.26
C PHE A 351 0.74 1.00 21.40
N ASP A 352 0.57 1.95 20.48
CA ASP A 352 -0.48 1.92 19.46
C ASP A 352 -0.26 0.71 18.51
N PRO A 353 -1.18 -0.28 18.49
CA PRO A 353 -1.06 -1.50 17.68
C PRO A 353 -1.20 -1.26 16.16
N PHE A 354 -1.59 -0.05 15.72
CA PHE A 354 -1.57 0.34 14.30
C PHE A 354 -0.23 0.95 13.87
N GLN A 355 0.63 1.32 14.82
CA GLN A 355 1.96 1.86 14.53
C GLN A 355 3.04 0.78 14.64
N ARG A 356 2.94 -0.06 15.67
CA ARG A 356 3.82 -1.19 15.94
C ARG A 356 2.99 -2.45 16.08
N ILE A 357 3.47 -3.54 15.51
CA ILE A 357 2.71 -4.78 15.51
C ILE A 357 2.52 -5.34 16.92
N ASP A 358 1.27 -5.71 17.22
CA ASP A 358 0.94 -6.52 18.38
C ASP A 358 1.46 -7.95 18.16
N GLU A 359 2.63 -8.27 18.70
CA GLU A 359 3.23 -9.59 18.56
C GLU A 359 2.40 -10.71 19.23
N GLY A 360 1.64 -10.38 20.30
CA GLY A 360 0.90 -11.35 21.12
C GLY A 360 -0.43 -11.80 20.51
N GLY A 361 -1.08 -10.96 19.68
CA GLY A 361 -2.30 -11.29 18.95
C GLY A 361 -2.07 -11.34 17.44
N VAL A 362 -1.90 -10.18 16.80
CA VAL A 362 -1.74 -10.07 15.34
C VAL A 362 -0.51 -10.85 14.85
N GLY A 363 0.60 -10.76 15.57
CA GLY A 363 1.83 -11.50 15.28
C GLY A 363 1.64 -13.02 15.31
N ARG A 364 0.81 -13.54 16.22
CA ARG A 364 0.48 -14.97 16.28
C ARG A 364 -0.28 -15.43 15.04
N LEU A 365 -1.20 -14.63 14.52
CA LEU A 365 -1.85 -14.93 13.24
C LEU A 365 -0.84 -14.93 12.09
N MET A 366 0.11 -14.01 12.07
CA MET A 366 1.18 -14.03 11.07
C MET A 366 2.04 -15.29 11.15
N GLU A 367 2.45 -15.70 12.35
CA GLU A 367 3.22 -16.93 12.57
C GLU A 367 2.47 -18.17 12.07
N ILE A 368 1.17 -18.28 12.39
CA ILE A 368 0.30 -19.36 11.90
C ILE A 368 0.23 -19.33 10.38
N GLY A 369 -0.04 -18.18 9.79
CA GLY A 369 -0.16 -18.03 8.34
C GLY A 369 1.12 -18.40 7.59
N VAL A 370 2.28 -18.00 8.12
CA VAL A 370 3.59 -18.37 7.55
C VAL A 370 3.83 -19.87 7.67
N ALA A 371 3.58 -20.45 8.84
CA ALA A 371 3.84 -21.86 9.10
C ALA A 371 2.96 -22.78 8.24
N LEU A 372 1.65 -22.53 8.21
CA LEU A 372 0.69 -23.29 7.41
C LEU A 372 0.96 -23.13 5.90
N GLY A 373 1.13 -21.88 5.43
CA GLY A 373 1.35 -21.63 4.01
C GLY A 373 2.64 -22.27 3.47
N ARG A 374 3.74 -22.18 4.23
CA ARG A 374 5.00 -22.84 3.86
C ARG A 374 5.00 -24.36 4.08
N GLY A 375 4.11 -24.86 4.94
CA GLY A 375 3.84 -26.29 5.09
C GLY A 375 3.35 -26.93 3.79
N VAL A 376 2.52 -26.20 3.03
CA VAL A 376 2.01 -26.62 1.71
C VAL A 376 2.98 -26.24 0.58
N ARG A 377 3.42 -24.97 0.54
CA ARG A 377 4.31 -24.45 -0.52
C ARG A 377 5.64 -24.01 0.08
N LYS A 378 6.65 -24.89 0.04
CA LYS A 378 7.97 -24.64 0.65
C LYS A 378 8.67 -23.37 0.17
N ASN A 379 8.46 -22.98 -1.09
CA ASN A 379 9.00 -21.76 -1.71
C ASN A 379 8.00 -20.60 -1.75
N LEU A 380 6.95 -20.63 -0.93
CA LEU A 380 5.99 -19.55 -0.80
C LEU A 380 6.73 -18.29 -0.34
N LYS A 381 6.68 -17.27 -1.20
CA LYS A 381 7.20 -15.95 -0.89
C LYS A 381 6.24 -15.24 0.06
N VAL A 382 6.73 -14.76 1.19
CA VAL A 382 5.93 -14.08 2.20
C VAL A 382 6.51 -12.71 2.48
N GLY A 383 5.70 -11.67 2.36
CA GLY A 383 6.05 -10.34 2.82
C GLY A 383 4.98 -9.70 3.69
N ILE A 384 5.23 -8.44 4.05
CA ILE A 384 4.30 -7.57 4.76
C ILE A 384 4.25 -6.23 4.01
N CYS A 385 3.06 -5.64 3.93
CA CYS A 385 2.86 -4.28 3.46
C CYS A 385 2.05 -3.47 4.48
N GLY A 386 2.08 -2.15 4.36
CA GLY A 386 1.45 -1.24 5.31
C GLY A 386 2.45 -0.49 6.18
N GLU A 387 1.98 0.02 7.31
CA GLU A 387 2.78 0.93 8.16
C GLU A 387 3.81 0.19 9.01
N HIS A 388 3.44 -0.99 9.51
CA HIS A 388 4.34 -1.87 10.27
C HIS A 388 5.58 -2.28 9.48
N GLY A 389 5.50 -2.39 8.15
CA GLY A 389 6.63 -2.75 7.29
C GLY A 389 7.80 -1.76 7.32
N GLY A 390 7.62 -0.56 7.88
CA GLY A 390 8.68 0.41 8.10
C GLY A 390 8.95 0.76 9.56
N GLU A 391 8.31 0.06 10.52
CA GLU A 391 8.52 0.29 11.96
C GLU A 391 9.59 -0.69 12.47
N PRO A 392 10.68 -0.20 13.09
CA PRO A 392 11.84 -1.04 13.39
C PRO A 392 11.54 -2.34 14.14
N ASN A 393 10.71 -2.28 15.19
CA ASN A 393 10.44 -3.47 16.00
C ASN A 393 9.58 -4.50 15.25
N SER A 394 8.64 -4.01 14.45
CA SER A 394 7.81 -4.83 13.56
C SER A 394 8.63 -5.46 12.44
N VAL A 395 9.63 -4.76 11.89
CA VAL A 395 10.59 -5.33 10.94
C VAL A 395 11.46 -6.39 11.59
N GLU A 396 11.94 -6.16 12.82
CA GLU A 396 12.66 -7.18 13.60
C GLU A 396 11.78 -8.42 13.85
N PHE A 397 10.50 -8.24 14.18
CA PHE A 397 9.52 -9.34 14.29
C PHE A 397 9.39 -10.11 12.98
N CYS A 398 9.15 -9.42 11.86
CA CYS A 398 9.05 -10.03 10.53
C CYS A 398 10.30 -10.84 10.16
N HIS A 399 11.49 -10.37 10.56
CA HIS A 399 12.74 -11.10 10.37
C HIS A 399 12.74 -12.42 11.14
N ARG A 400 12.32 -12.40 12.42
CA ARG A 400 12.25 -13.59 13.29
C ARG A 400 11.21 -14.60 12.82
N THR A 401 10.04 -14.13 12.38
CA THR A 401 8.97 -14.95 11.79
C THR A 401 9.38 -15.55 10.43
N GLY A 402 10.50 -15.09 9.85
CA GLY A 402 11.06 -15.66 8.64
C GLY A 402 10.44 -15.14 7.36
N LEU A 403 9.82 -13.96 7.35
CA LEU A 403 9.35 -13.32 6.11
C LEU A 403 10.53 -13.15 5.13
N ASP A 404 10.21 -13.06 3.84
CA ASP A 404 11.17 -12.84 2.77
C ASP A 404 11.44 -11.35 2.54
N TYR A 405 10.44 -10.49 2.74
CA TYR A 405 10.59 -9.04 2.60
C TYR A 405 9.63 -8.25 3.50
N VAL A 406 9.98 -6.98 3.71
CA VAL A 406 9.06 -5.95 4.23
C VAL A 406 8.85 -4.87 3.18
N SER A 407 7.68 -4.24 3.15
CA SER A 407 7.34 -3.20 2.19
C SER A 407 6.74 -1.98 2.90
N CYS A 408 7.37 -0.82 2.70
CA CYS A 408 7.02 0.42 3.41
C CYS A 408 7.02 1.62 2.46
N SER A 409 6.53 2.79 2.89
CA SER A 409 6.56 3.99 2.04
C SER A 409 7.99 4.39 1.63
N PRO A 410 8.21 5.07 0.49
CA PRO A 410 9.54 5.34 -0.07
C PRO A 410 10.58 5.87 0.94
N PHE A 411 10.20 6.85 1.75
CA PHE A 411 11.11 7.47 2.74
C PHE A 411 11.41 6.60 3.97
N ARG A 412 10.68 5.50 4.19
CA ARG A 412 10.93 4.54 5.28
C ARG A 412 11.80 3.37 4.84
N VAL A 413 12.18 3.28 3.56
CA VAL A 413 13.04 2.21 3.02
C VAL A 413 14.37 2.14 3.78
N THR A 414 15.01 3.28 4.05
CA THR A 414 16.29 3.35 4.78
C THR A 414 16.16 2.88 6.23
N ILE A 415 15.06 3.24 6.90
CA ILE A 415 14.74 2.78 8.26
C ILE A 415 14.54 1.26 8.28
N ALA A 416 13.77 0.73 7.33
CA ALA A 416 13.52 -0.70 7.21
C ALA A 416 14.81 -1.49 6.92
N LYS A 417 15.70 -0.97 6.06
CA LYS A 417 17.04 -1.54 5.81
C LYS A 417 17.85 -1.66 7.09
N LEU A 418 17.93 -0.56 7.87
CA LEU A 418 18.69 -0.55 9.12
C LEU A 418 18.08 -1.49 10.17
N ALA A 419 16.76 -1.50 10.31
CA ALA A 419 16.07 -2.40 11.24
C ALA A 419 16.28 -3.88 10.87
N ALA A 420 16.17 -4.23 9.59
CA ALA A 420 16.42 -5.58 9.10
C ALA A 420 17.88 -6.02 9.30
N ALA A 421 18.83 -5.11 9.09
CA ALA A 421 20.25 -5.35 9.35
C ALA A 421 20.50 -5.61 10.84
N ARG A 422 19.94 -4.77 11.72
CA ARG A 422 20.02 -4.95 13.18
C ARG A 422 19.44 -6.29 13.61
N ALA A 423 18.29 -6.68 13.08
CA ALA A 423 17.66 -7.99 13.35
C ALA A 423 18.62 -9.15 13.00
N ALA A 424 19.20 -9.11 11.79
CA ALA A 424 20.11 -10.15 11.31
C ALA A 424 21.41 -10.22 12.12
N ILE A 425 21.96 -9.07 12.55
CA ILE A 425 23.16 -9.02 13.40
C ILE A 425 22.87 -9.61 14.78
N LYS A 426 21.76 -9.21 15.42
CA LYS A 426 21.33 -9.77 16.72
C LYS A 426 21.16 -11.29 16.62
N GLU A 427 20.54 -11.79 15.55
CA GLU A 427 20.37 -13.24 15.34
C GLU A 427 21.72 -13.96 15.22
N LYS A 428 22.69 -13.39 14.48
CA LYS A 428 24.04 -13.97 14.34
C LYS A 428 24.80 -13.99 15.67
N GLN A 429 24.66 -12.95 16.50
CA GLN A 429 25.29 -12.88 17.82
C GLN A 429 24.66 -13.85 18.84
N ALA A 430 23.35 -14.08 18.74
CA ALA A 430 22.63 -14.99 19.64
C ALA A 430 22.89 -16.48 19.34
N LYS A 431 23.29 -16.83 18.11
CA LYS A 431 23.72 -18.20 17.78
C LYS A 431 25.14 -18.41 18.32
N PRO A 432 25.39 -19.33 19.28
CA PRO A 432 26.75 -19.63 19.71
C PRO A 432 27.56 -20.04 18.48
N ALA A 433 28.76 -19.49 18.32
CA ALA A 433 29.69 -19.92 17.29
C ALA A 433 29.80 -21.45 17.36
N LYS A 434 29.27 -22.16 16.35
CA LYS A 434 29.46 -23.61 16.24
C LYS A 434 30.95 -23.86 16.41
N ALA A 435 31.30 -24.57 17.49
CA ALA A 435 32.66 -24.90 17.84
C ALA A 435 33.41 -25.29 16.58
N ALA A 436 34.43 -24.51 16.23
CA ALA A 436 35.37 -24.89 15.19
C ALA A 436 35.82 -26.31 15.54
N LYS A 437 35.45 -27.28 14.70
CA LYS A 437 36.00 -28.63 14.77
C LYS A 437 37.51 -28.46 14.67
N LYS A 438 38.21 -28.53 15.81
CA LYS A 438 39.65 -28.70 15.85
C LYS A 438 39.93 -29.99 15.08
N LYS A 439 40.65 -29.84 13.96
CA LYS A 439 41.24 -30.95 13.21
C LYS A 439 42.29 -31.65 14.06
#